data_AF-V5I547-F1
#
_entry.id   AF-V5I547-F1
#
_cell.length_a   1.000
_cell.length_b   1.000
_cell.length_c   1.000
_cell.angle_alpha   90.00
_cell.angle_beta   90.00
_cell.angle_gamma   90.00
#
_symmetry.space_group_name_H-M   'P 1'
#
loop_
_entity.id
_entity.type
_entity.pdbx_description
1 polymer ?
#
loop_
_entity_poly.entity_id
_entity_poly.type
_entity_poly.pdbx_seq_one_letter_code
_entity_poly.pdbx_strand_id
1 'polypeptide(L)'
;MADGLNDARAVRVAELINDYRTLQLHISQQRMEVPAQEQSEEGFVVMRECINAAQRLLSSQYNLASIQNGGDPEAQKVQLQRVILDGSVRRFQAHKIYLRIAAARRWAINRANVLRGERPSERHAAQLRRVNDILRQELTSITDQHVASDLRAADVRAGHWLDDDPSLATIMDYIRSHS
;
A
#
# COMPACT_ATOMS: atom_id res chain seq x y z
N MET A 1 1.57 -19.73 -28.39
CA MET A 1 2.17 -21.01 -27.99
C MET A 1 2.81 -20.72 -26.64
N ALA A 2 2.42 -21.45 -25.59
CA ALA A 2 2.88 -21.12 -24.25
C ALA A 2 4.41 -21.18 -24.18
N ASP A 3 4.99 -20.14 -23.59
CA ASP A 3 6.43 -19.88 -23.52
C ASP A 3 7.15 -20.73 -22.46
N GLY A 4 6.44 -21.65 -21.80
CA GLY A 4 6.98 -22.50 -20.74
C GLY A 4 7.20 -21.77 -19.41
N LEU A 5 6.78 -20.51 -19.25
CA LEU A 5 7.02 -19.70 -18.06
C LEU A 5 5.85 -19.70 -17.06
N ASN A 6 4.85 -20.57 -17.24
CA ASN A 6 3.68 -20.62 -16.37
C ASN A 6 4.02 -20.96 -14.91
N ASP A 7 5.04 -21.78 -14.66
CA ASP A 7 5.50 -22.07 -13.31
C ASP A 7 6.13 -20.84 -12.65
N ALA A 8 6.94 -20.07 -13.39
CA ALA A 8 7.50 -18.81 -12.91
C ALA A 8 6.40 -17.78 -12.60
N ARG A 9 5.38 -17.68 -13.45
CA ARG A 9 4.20 -16.85 -13.20
C ARG A 9 3.42 -17.28 -11.96
N ALA A 10 3.24 -18.59 -11.75
CA ALA A 10 2.54 -19.11 -10.59
C ALA A 10 3.28 -18.78 -9.29
N VAL A 11 4.61 -18.89 -9.29
CA VAL A 11 5.46 -18.44 -8.18
C VAL A 11 5.29 -16.93 -7.95
N ARG A 12 5.34 -16.12 -9.01
CA ARG A 12 5.16 -14.66 -8.91
C ARG A 12 3.81 -14.26 -8.32
N VAL A 13 2.74 -14.97 -8.69
CA VAL A 13 1.41 -14.79 -8.09
C VAL A 13 1.45 -15.05 -6.58
N ALA A 14 2.09 -16.14 -6.15
CA ALA A 14 2.19 -16.47 -4.73
C ALA A 14 2.96 -15.40 -3.93
N GLU A 15 4.05 -14.88 -4.48
CA GLU A 15 4.83 -13.77 -3.90
C GLU A 15 3.97 -12.52 -3.71
N LEU A 16 3.26 -12.09 -4.76
CA LEU A 16 2.39 -10.90 -4.71
C LEU A 16 1.28 -11.05 -3.66
N ILE A 17 0.65 -12.23 -3.57
CA ILE A 17 -0.38 -12.51 -2.56
C ILE A 17 0.20 -12.46 -1.15
N ASN A 18 1.39 -13.04 -0.95
CA ASN A 18 2.05 -13.05 0.35
C ASN A 18 2.43 -11.63 0.81
N ASP A 19 2.98 -10.83 -0.10
CA ASP A 19 3.34 -9.44 0.17
C ASP A 19 2.13 -8.59 0.51
N TYR A 20 1.05 -8.73 -0.26
CA TYR A 20 -0.21 -8.04 0.03
C TYR A 20 -0.75 -8.42 1.41
N ARG A 21 -0.74 -9.71 1.78
CA ARG A 21 -1.16 -10.17 3.12
C ARG A 21 -0.28 -9.56 4.22
N THR A 22 1.03 -9.53 4.02
CA THR A 22 1.98 -8.94 4.96
C THR A 22 1.71 -7.44 5.15
N LEU A 23 1.45 -6.71 4.06
CA LEU A 23 1.07 -5.29 4.12
C LEU A 23 -0.24 -5.08 4.89
N GLN A 24 -1.25 -5.92 4.68
CA GLN A 24 -2.51 -5.85 5.42
C GLN A 24 -2.30 -6.04 6.94
N LEU A 25 -1.47 -7.02 7.32
CA LEU A 25 -1.08 -7.23 8.72
C LEU A 25 -0.39 -5.99 9.28
N HIS A 26 0.61 -5.46 8.59
CA HIS A 26 1.32 -4.27 9.04
C HIS A 26 0.39 -3.06 9.16
N ILE A 27 -0.49 -2.80 8.18
CA ILE A 27 -1.46 -1.70 8.24
C ILE A 27 -2.36 -1.82 9.47
N SER A 28 -2.85 -3.03 9.78
CA SER A 28 -3.71 -3.25 10.95
C SER A 28 -3.02 -2.95 12.28
N GLN A 29 -1.71 -3.21 12.37
CA GLN A 29 -0.88 -2.93 13.55
C GLN A 29 -0.58 -1.43 13.75
N GLN A 30 -0.81 -0.58 12.74
CA GLN A 30 -0.55 0.87 12.86
C GLN A 30 -1.71 1.64 13.50
N ARG A 31 -2.85 0.97 13.75
CA ARG A 31 -4.01 1.60 14.38
C ARG A 31 -3.66 2.06 15.80
N MET A 32 -4.10 3.26 16.14
CA MET A 32 -3.97 3.85 17.47
C MET A 32 -5.34 4.30 17.97
N GLU A 33 -5.53 4.25 19.29
CA GLU A 33 -6.69 4.90 19.91
C GLU A 33 -6.52 6.42 19.82
N VAL A 34 -7.57 7.09 19.31
CA VAL A 34 -7.57 8.54 19.12
C VAL A 34 -8.57 9.17 20.09
N PRO A 35 -8.12 10.03 21.03
CA PRO A 35 -9.01 10.77 21.90
C PRO A 35 -10.01 11.62 21.09
N ALA A 36 -11.25 11.73 21.56
CA ALA A 36 -12.32 12.44 20.85
C ALA A 36 -11.95 13.90 20.53
N GLN A 37 -11.20 14.54 21.41
CA GLN A 37 -10.77 15.93 21.31
C GLN A 37 -9.67 16.16 20.27
N GLU A 38 -8.98 15.09 19.82
CA GLU A 38 -7.85 15.17 18.89
C GLU A 38 -8.20 14.62 17.50
N GLN A 39 -9.43 14.18 17.27
CA GLN A 39 -9.83 13.56 15.99
C GLN A 39 -9.70 14.46 14.76
N SER A 40 -9.65 15.78 14.95
CA SER A 40 -9.46 16.78 13.90
C SER A 40 -8.00 17.08 13.58
N GLU A 41 -7.06 16.56 14.40
CA GLU A 41 -5.64 16.79 14.18
C GLU A 41 -5.15 16.05 12.93
N GLU A 42 -4.28 16.71 12.18
CA GLU A 42 -3.91 16.34 10.81
C GLU A 42 -3.47 14.88 10.66
N GLY A 43 -2.57 14.39 11.51
CA GLY A 43 -2.10 13.01 11.40
C GLY A 43 -3.17 11.97 11.77
N PHE A 44 -4.09 12.28 12.68
CA PHE A 44 -5.22 11.38 12.98
C PHE A 44 -6.24 11.35 11.85
N VAL A 45 -6.46 12.46 11.15
CA VAL A 45 -7.26 12.49 9.91
C VAL A 45 -6.62 11.58 8.86
N VAL A 46 -5.32 11.73 8.60
CA VAL A 46 -4.59 10.89 7.62
C VAL A 46 -4.65 9.40 8.01
N MET A 47 -4.48 9.07 9.30
CA MET A 47 -4.57 7.70 9.79
C MET A 47 -5.95 7.09 9.50
N ARG A 48 -7.03 7.82 9.80
CA ARG A 48 -8.41 7.37 9.51
C ARG A 48 -8.66 7.18 8.02
N GLU A 49 -8.20 8.11 7.18
CA GLU A 49 -8.28 7.97 5.72
C GLU A 49 -7.57 6.71 5.23
N CYS A 50 -6.37 6.43 5.76
CA CYS A 50 -5.61 5.24 5.41
C CYS A 50 -6.31 3.95 5.84
N ILE A 51 -6.90 3.93 7.03
CA ILE A 51 -7.69 2.79 7.52
C ILE A 51 -8.91 2.53 6.61
N ASN A 52 -9.65 3.59 6.24
CA ASN A 52 -10.79 3.48 5.35
C ASN A 52 -10.37 3.04 3.95
N ALA A 53 -9.25 3.54 3.43
CA ALA A 53 -8.68 3.11 2.17
C ALA A 53 -8.26 1.63 2.19
N ALA A 54 -7.63 1.16 3.28
CA ALA A 54 -7.26 -0.24 3.45
C ALA A 54 -8.49 -1.16 3.50
N GLN A 55 -9.54 -0.74 4.20
CA GLN A 55 -10.80 -1.48 4.27
C GLN A 55 -11.47 -1.59 2.89
N ARG A 56 -11.54 -0.47 2.14
CA ARG A 56 -12.06 -0.48 0.76
C ARG A 56 -11.26 -1.40 -0.15
N LEU A 57 -9.93 -1.36 -0.05
CA LEU A 57 -9.05 -2.22 -0.81
C LEU A 57 -9.26 -3.70 -0.46
N LEU A 58 -9.42 -4.02 0.82
CA LEU A 58 -9.70 -5.38 1.28
C LEU A 58 -11.08 -5.89 0.81
N SER A 59 -12.10 -5.03 0.79
CA SER A 59 -13.45 -5.39 0.33
C SER A 59 -13.61 -5.43 -1.19
N SER A 60 -12.63 -4.90 -1.95
CA SER A 60 -12.71 -4.87 -3.41
C SER A 60 -12.64 -6.29 -3.99
N GLN A 61 -13.59 -6.64 -4.85
CA GLN A 61 -13.66 -7.96 -5.46
C GLN A 61 -12.43 -8.20 -6.34
N TYR A 62 -11.89 -9.42 -6.28
CA TYR A 62 -10.91 -9.88 -7.24
C TYR A 62 -11.57 -9.98 -8.62
N ASN A 63 -11.02 -9.32 -9.63
CA ASN A 63 -11.51 -9.45 -11.00
C ASN A 63 -10.97 -10.75 -11.62
N LEU A 64 -11.35 -11.89 -11.02
CA LEU A 64 -11.06 -13.22 -11.52
C LEU A 64 -12.20 -13.63 -12.45
N ALA A 65 -12.27 -13.00 -13.62
CA ALA A 65 -13.12 -13.51 -14.69
C ALA A 65 -12.72 -14.99 -14.94
N SER A 66 -13.64 -15.89 -14.55
CA SER A 66 -13.56 -17.36 -14.51
C SER A 66 -12.16 -17.97 -14.71
N ILE A 67 -11.64 -18.58 -13.64
CA ILE A 67 -10.57 -19.57 -13.74
C ILE A 67 -11.10 -20.74 -14.59
N GLN A 68 -10.97 -20.65 -15.91
CA GLN A 68 -11.31 -21.74 -16.80
C GLN A 68 -10.16 -22.74 -16.69
N ASN A 69 -10.39 -23.80 -15.90
CA ASN A 69 -9.55 -24.99 -15.85
C ASN A 69 -9.67 -25.73 -17.19
N GLY A 70 -9.10 -25.18 -18.26
CA GLY A 70 -8.86 -25.88 -19.51
C GLY A 70 -7.37 -26.17 -19.60
N GLY A 71 -6.98 -27.40 -19.91
CA GLY A 71 -5.57 -27.81 -20.06
C GLY A 71 -4.81 -27.13 -21.21
N ASP A 72 -5.25 -25.96 -21.67
CA ASP A 72 -4.56 -25.12 -22.64
C ASP A 72 -3.53 -24.22 -21.92
N PRO A 73 -2.23 -24.45 -22.15
CA PRO A 73 -1.17 -23.66 -21.53
C PRO A 73 -1.21 -22.17 -21.89
N GLU A 74 -1.78 -21.79 -23.04
CA GLU A 74 -1.91 -20.38 -23.45
C GLU A 74 -3.02 -19.66 -22.66
N ALA A 75 -4.18 -20.30 -22.51
CA ALA A 75 -5.25 -19.79 -21.64
C ALA A 75 -4.74 -19.61 -20.20
N GLN A 76 -3.97 -20.57 -19.68
CA GLN A 76 -3.35 -20.48 -18.36
C GLN A 76 -2.39 -19.28 -18.26
N LYS A 77 -1.55 -19.05 -19.27
CA LYS A 77 -0.66 -17.88 -19.32
C LYS A 77 -1.42 -16.58 -19.20
N VAL A 78 -2.44 -16.38 -20.04
CA VAL A 78 -3.27 -15.15 -20.05
C VAL A 78 -3.93 -14.94 -18.69
N GLN A 79 -4.42 -16.03 -18.09
CA GLN A 79 -5.02 -15.97 -16.76
C GLN A 79 -4.01 -15.55 -15.69
N LEU A 80 -2.82 -16.17 -15.66
CA LEU A 80 -1.79 -15.83 -14.69
C LEU A 80 -1.31 -14.38 -14.82
N GLN A 81 -1.15 -13.87 -16.05
CA GLN A 81 -0.81 -12.46 -16.29
C GLN A 81 -1.87 -11.50 -15.74
N ARG A 82 -3.16 -11.83 -15.85
CA ARG A 82 -4.25 -11.03 -15.23
C ARG A 82 -4.16 -11.03 -13.71
N VAL A 83 -3.86 -12.18 -13.10
CA VAL A 83 -3.70 -12.28 -11.65
C VAL A 83 -2.45 -11.50 -11.17
N ILE A 84 -1.35 -11.55 -11.92
CA ILE A 84 -0.15 -10.75 -11.65
C ILE A 84 -0.49 -9.26 -11.68
N LEU A 85 -1.25 -8.80 -12.68
CA LEU A 85 -1.68 -7.40 -12.76
C LEU A 85 -2.52 -6.99 -11.54
N ASP A 86 -3.58 -7.74 -11.21
CA ASP A 86 -4.46 -7.42 -10.07
C ASP A 86 -3.69 -7.47 -8.74
N GLY A 87 -2.86 -8.49 -8.54
CA GLY A 87 -2.00 -8.63 -7.36
C GLY A 87 -1.00 -7.47 -7.24
N SER A 88 -0.39 -7.04 -8.34
CA SER A 88 0.55 -5.91 -8.37
C SER A 88 -0.15 -4.59 -8.03
N VAL A 89 -1.35 -4.36 -8.58
CA VAL A 89 -2.16 -3.17 -8.26
C VAL A 89 -2.51 -3.13 -6.77
N ARG A 90 -2.98 -4.25 -6.21
CA ARG A 90 -3.34 -4.34 -4.79
C ARG A 90 -2.13 -4.12 -3.88
N ARG A 91 -0.99 -4.75 -4.19
CA ARG A 91 0.27 -4.56 -3.46
C ARG A 91 0.73 -3.10 -3.53
N PHE A 92 0.65 -2.47 -4.70
CA PHE A 92 1.00 -1.06 -4.88
C PHE A 92 0.13 -0.14 -4.01
N GLN A 93 -1.20 -0.29 -4.09
CA GLN A 93 -2.12 0.51 -3.28
C GLN A 93 -1.92 0.27 -1.78
N ALA A 94 -1.74 -0.98 -1.36
CA ALA A 94 -1.49 -1.33 0.02
C ALA A 94 -0.17 -0.75 0.53
N HIS A 95 0.91 -0.80 -0.25
CA HIS A 95 2.20 -0.23 0.13
C HIS A 95 2.11 1.29 0.30
N LYS A 96 1.43 1.97 -0.62
CA LYS A 96 1.18 3.42 -0.51
C LYS A 96 0.39 3.76 0.76
N ILE A 97 -0.65 2.98 1.09
CA ILE A 97 -1.42 3.13 2.32
C ILE A 97 -0.51 2.90 3.54
N TYR A 98 0.31 1.84 3.51
CA TYR A 98 1.25 1.51 4.58
C TYR A 98 2.23 2.65 4.87
N LEU A 99 2.85 3.23 3.84
CA LEU A 99 3.77 4.35 4.02
C LEU A 99 3.07 5.57 4.65
N ARG A 100 1.86 5.90 4.20
CA ARG A 100 1.08 7.03 4.73
C ARG A 100 0.66 6.82 6.18
N ILE A 101 0.17 5.63 6.53
CA ILE A 101 -0.24 5.36 7.91
C ILE A 101 0.97 5.26 8.86
N ALA A 102 2.12 4.78 8.37
CA ALA A 102 3.36 4.79 9.13
C ALA A 102 3.85 6.22 9.42
N ALA A 103 3.74 7.14 8.44
CA ALA A 103 4.02 8.57 8.65
C ALA A 103 3.08 9.19 9.68
N ALA A 104 1.78 8.93 9.58
CA ALA A 104 0.78 9.37 10.55
C ALA A 104 1.04 8.83 11.97
N ARG A 105 1.47 7.56 12.09
CA ARG A 105 1.84 6.97 13.38
C ARG A 105 3.09 7.63 13.98
N ARG A 106 4.13 7.87 13.17
CA ARG A 106 5.32 8.63 13.61
C ARG A 106 4.94 10.02 14.10
N TRP A 107 4.08 10.72 13.36
CA TRP A 107 3.53 12.01 13.77
C TRP A 107 2.82 11.92 15.13
N ALA A 108 1.97 10.92 15.36
CA ALA A 108 1.23 10.77 16.60
C ALA A 108 2.17 10.54 17.80
N ILE A 109 3.19 9.70 17.62
CA ILE A 109 4.24 9.46 18.62
C ILE A 109 5.00 10.76 18.93
N ASN A 110 5.44 11.50 17.91
CA ASN A 110 6.16 12.75 18.08
C ASN A 110 5.32 13.82 18.77
N ARG A 111 4.04 13.93 18.41
CA ARG A 111 3.08 14.83 19.07
C ARG A 111 2.94 14.47 20.55
N ALA A 112 2.73 13.19 20.88
CA ALA A 112 2.63 12.74 22.26
C ALA A 112 3.90 13.07 23.07
N ASN A 113 5.08 12.94 22.46
CA ASN A 113 6.36 13.29 23.08
C ASN A 113 6.52 14.80 23.33
N VAL A 114 5.97 15.65 22.46
CA VAL A 114 5.95 17.11 22.65
C VAL A 114 5.01 17.48 23.80
N LEU A 115 3.83 16.87 23.85
CA LEU A 115 2.80 17.18 24.85
C LEU A 115 3.10 16.58 26.22
N ARG A 116 3.76 15.42 26.29
CA ARG A 116 4.06 14.68 27.54
C ARG A 116 2.84 14.49 28.46
N GLY A 117 1.65 14.30 27.86
CA GLY A 117 0.38 14.16 28.58
C GLY A 117 -0.30 15.48 28.96
N GLU A 118 0.31 16.64 28.69
CA GLU A 118 -0.32 17.94 28.87
C GLU A 118 -1.19 18.32 27.66
N ARG A 119 -2.10 19.27 27.88
CA ARG A 119 -2.87 19.86 26.79
C ARG A 119 -2.00 20.77 25.92
N PRO A 120 -2.26 20.86 24.61
CA PRO A 120 -1.62 21.84 23.75
C PRO A 120 -1.75 23.26 24.31
N SER A 121 -0.67 24.02 24.27
CA SER A 121 -0.59 25.41 24.77
C SER A 121 0.49 26.17 24.01
N GLU A 122 0.60 27.48 24.22
CA GLU A 122 1.55 28.33 23.50
C GLU A 122 3.01 27.84 23.61
N ARG A 123 3.38 27.26 24.76
CA ARG A 123 4.73 26.70 24.97
C ARG A 123 5.05 25.56 23.97
N HIS A 124 4.02 24.82 23.54
CA HIS A 124 4.16 23.68 22.63
C HIS A 124 4.07 24.09 21.15
N ALA A 125 3.52 25.27 20.85
CA ALA A 125 3.08 25.64 19.51
C ALA A 125 4.18 25.55 18.44
N ALA A 126 5.41 25.97 18.76
CA ALA A 126 6.53 25.88 17.82
C ALA A 126 7.02 24.45 17.55
N GLN A 127 6.88 23.54 18.52
CA GLN A 127 7.27 22.14 18.36
C GLN A 127 6.17 21.35 17.63
N LEU A 128 4.90 21.57 17.97
CA LEU A 128 3.76 20.96 17.28
C LEU A 128 3.71 21.34 15.80
N ARG A 129 3.98 22.61 15.47
CA ARG A 129 4.10 23.05 14.07
C ARG A 129 5.18 22.27 13.33
N ARG A 130 6.36 22.12 13.91
CA ARG A 130 7.45 21.32 13.31
C ARG A 130 7.05 19.86 13.10
N VAL A 131 6.34 19.25 14.05
CA VAL A 131 5.83 17.87 13.89
C VAL A 131 4.85 17.77 12.71
N ASN A 132 3.96 18.75 12.54
CA ASN A 132 3.05 18.81 11.39
C ASN A 132 3.81 19.03 10.07
N ASP A 133 4.81 19.90 10.04
CA ASP A 133 5.59 20.18 8.84
C ASP A 133 6.37 18.94 8.38
N ILE A 134 6.94 18.17 9.32
CA ILE A 134 7.59 16.88 9.02
C ILE A 134 6.59 15.89 8.41
N LEU A 135 5.38 15.76 9.00
CA LEU A 135 4.33 14.90 8.44
C LEU A 135 4.01 15.29 7.00
N ARG A 136 3.82 16.58 6.71
CA ARG A 136 3.51 17.05 5.36
C ARG A 136 4.64 16.73 4.39
N GLN A 137 5.89 16.98 4.78
CA GLN A 137 7.06 16.64 3.96
C GLN A 137 7.14 15.14 3.66
N GLU A 138 6.94 14.29 4.67
CA GLU A 138 6.88 12.83 4.48
C GLU A 138 5.75 12.47 3.50
N LEU A 139 4.53 12.98 3.69
CA LEU A 139 3.40 12.68 2.81
C LEU A 139 3.62 13.15 1.37
N THR A 140 4.23 14.33 1.16
CA THR A 140 4.59 14.82 -0.17
C THR A 140 5.63 13.93 -0.86
N SER A 141 6.53 13.31 -0.10
CA SER A 141 7.54 12.40 -0.66
C SER A 141 6.96 11.06 -1.15
N ILE A 142 5.79 10.65 -0.63
CA ILE A 142 5.10 9.40 -1.01
C ILE A 142 4.36 9.60 -2.34
N THR A 143 5.13 9.62 -3.42
CA THR A 143 4.63 9.69 -4.80
C THR A 143 4.41 8.29 -5.38
N ASP A 144 3.61 8.18 -6.44
CA ASP A 144 3.40 6.91 -7.14
C ASP A 144 4.71 6.33 -7.70
N GLN A 145 5.59 7.21 -8.22
CA GLN A 145 6.91 6.83 -8.70
C GLN A 145 7.80 6.29 -7.57
N HIS A 146 7.78 6.93 -6.40
CA HIS A 146 8.54 6.47 -5.24
C HIS A 146 8.09 5.07 -4.80
N VAL A 147 6.78 4.86 -4.68
CA VAL A 147 6.19 3.56 -4.30
C VAL A 147 6.57 2.47 -5.32
N ALA A 148 6.43 2.75 -6.61
CA ALA A 148 6.75 1.79 -7.67
C ALA A 148 8.24 1.44 -7.67
N SER A 149 9.11 2.45 -7.52
CA SER A 149 10.56 2.24 -7.48
C SER A 149 10.99 1.43 -6.26
N ASP A 150 10.39 1.68 -5.09
CA ASP A 150 10.72 0.95 -3.86
C ASP A 150 10.32 -0.52 -3.95
N LEU A 151 9.10 -0.81 -4.41
CA LEU A 151 8.62 -2.18 -4.65
C LEU A 151 9.48 -2.91 -5.69
N ARG A 152 9.79 -2.26 -6.82
CA ARG A 152 10.64 -2.84 -7.86
C ARG A 152 12.05 -3.16 -7.32
N ALA A 153 12.62 -2.25 -6.54
CA ALA A 153 13.93 -2.46 -5.94
C ALA A 153 13.90 -3.60 -4.92
N ALA A 154 12.82 -3.75 -4.15
CA ALA A 154 12.63 -4.88 -3.23
C ALA A 154 12.57 -6.21 -3.99
N ASP A 155 11.79 -6.27 -5.07
CA ASP A 155 11.65 -7.48 -5.89
C ASP A 155 12.96 -7.91 -6.54
N VAL A 156 13.73 -6.94 -7.07
CA VAL A 156 15.05 -7.21 -7.65
C VAL A 156 16.02 -7.73 -6.58
N ARG A 157 16.03 -7.14 -5.37
CA ARG A 157 16.86 -7.63 -4.26
C ARG A 157 16.49 -9.03 -3.81
N ALA A 158 15.20 -9.38 -3.88
CA ALA A 158 14.71 -10.70 -3.52
C ALA A 158 14.94 -11.77 -4.62
N GLY A 159 15.36 -11.36 -5.82
CA GLY A 159 15.62 -12.27 -6.94
C GLY A 159 14.33 -12.83 -7.58
N HIS A 160 13.21 -12.11 -7.44
CA HIS A 160 11.93 -12.52 -8.03
C HIS A 160 11.98 -12.47 -9.56
N TRP A 161 11.15 -13.28 -10.21
CA TRP A 161 10.93 -13.22 -11.67
C TRP A 161 9.91 -12.13 -12.00
N LEU A 162 10.24 -11.21 -12.90
CA LEU A 162 9.51 -9.95 -13.07
C LEU A 162 9.17 -9.59 -14.52
N ASP A 163 9.29 -10.52 -15.46
CA ASP A 163 9.14 -10.21 -16.89
C ASP A 163 7.71 -9.79 -17.25
N ASP A 164 6.71 -10.31 -16.53
CA ASP A 164 5.29 -9.98 -16.71
C ASP A 164 4.76 -8.98 -15.68
N ASP A 165 5.62 -8.38 -14.85
CA ASP A 165 5.19 -7.35 -13.92
C ASP A 165 4.71 -6.10 -14.66
N PRO A 166 3.55 -5.53 -14.30
CA PRO A 166 3.02 -4.37 -15.00
C PRO A 166 3.86 -3.11 -14.73
N SER A 167 3.90 -2.24 -15.74
CA SER A 167 4.47 -0.90 -15.58
C SER A 167 3.63 -0.05 -14.62
N LEU A 168 4.22 1.02 -14.07
CA LEU A 168 3.47 1.99 -13.27
C LEU A 168 2.30 2.59 -14.07
N ALA A 169 2.49 2.90 -15.35
CA ALA A 169 1.42 3.42 -16.20
C ALA A 169 0.23 2.44 -16.26
N THR A 170 0.50 1.15 -16.49
CA THR A 170 -0.51 0.08 -16.51
C THR A 170 -1.24 -0.05 -15.17
N ILE A 171 -0.51 0.03 -14.05
CA ILE A 171 -1.11 0.03 -12.70
C ILE A 171 -2.06 1.22 -12.55
N MET A 172 -1.62 2.43 -12.92
CA MET A 172 -2.44 3.64 -12.78
C MET A 172 -3.68 3.62 -13.69
N ASP A 173 -3.56 3.11 -14.91
CA ASP A 173 -4.69 2.90 -15.83
C ASP A 173 -5.71 1.92 -15.25
N TYR A 174 -5.24 0.82 -14.68
CA TYR A 174 -6.11 -0.17 -14.03
C TYR A 174 -6.85 0.44 -12.84
N ILE A 175 -6.15 1.20 -11.99
CA ILE A 175 -6.77 1.88 -10.84
C ILE A 175 -7.86 2.86 -11.31
N ARG A 176 -7.59 3.68 -12.33
CA ARG A 176 -8.55 4.66 -12.87
C ARG A 176 -9.78 4.04 -13.51
N SER A 177 -9.65 2.85 -14.09
CA SER A 177 -10.77 2.15 -14.73
C SER A 177 -11.66 1.41 -13.73
N HIS A 178 -11.21 1.23 -12.48
CA HIS A 178 -11.89 0.46 -11.44
C HIS A 178 -12.15 1.25 -10.14
N SER A 179 -11.95 2.57 -10.17
CA SER A 179 -12.14 3.50 -9.04
C SER A 179 -13.55 4.06 -8.95
#